data_AF-A0A7X4Z6B9-F1
#
_entry.id   AF-A0A7X4Z6B9-F1
#
_cell.length_a   1.000
_cell.length_b   1.000
_cell.length_c   1.000
_cell.angle_alpha   90.00
_cell.angle_beta   90.00
_cell.angle_gamma   90.00
#
_symmetry.space_group_name_H-M   'P 1'
#
loop_
_entity.id
_entity.type
_entity.pdbx_description
1 polymer ?
#
loop_
_entity_poly.entity_id
_entity_poly.type
_entity_poly.pdbx_seq_one_letter_code
_entity_poly.pdbx_strand_id
1 'polypeptide(L)'
;MRYYPSCGNAYDVGKVLACVSYDTSDADLQEMEIVSKDSNVVLIIENRYLHFIADGVARVEVRPKYNPAIGRTFTFYVGNDADDEDDIPGNGDQENNNQGNGNQTNAQKAKYYDKRTGVTISINSSGKKEATLVTADKKHAKGNLTVPNTLKVKGTSYKISVIGKNAFQNQKQLKKVVLGKNISKIEEGAFSGCEKLQTVIVGKNVTAIGKKAFYKCKNLSKITIPSKVNKIGDSAFYGCRRLKNITIQSKKLTNKNVGSMAFKGIYAKPVIKVPKSKFSAYKKLLRTKGAELR
;
A
#
# COMPACT_ATOMS: atom_id res chain seq x y z
N MET A 1 -5.87 5.02 -36.53
CA MET A 1 -5.96 4.35 -35.21
C MET A 1 -7.22 3.50 -35.21
N ARG A 2 -7.11 2.17 -35.05
CA ARG A 2 -8.30 1.30 -34.96
C ARG A 2 -8.62 1.02 -33.49
N TYR A 3 -9.89 1.20 -33.12
CA TYR A 3 -10.45 0.83 -31.83
C TYR A 3 -10.65 -0.69 -31.79
N TYR A 4 -10.09 -1.38 -30.79
CA TYR A 4 -10.31 -2.80 -30.57
C TYR A 4 -11.04 -3.00 -29.24
N PRO A 5 -12.34 -3.35 -29.25
CA PRO A 5 -13.14 -3.49 -28.03
C PRO A 5 -12.85 -4.78 -27.23
N SER A 6 -11.94 -5.65 -27.68
CA SER A 6 -11.65 -6.90 -26.99
C SER A 6 -10.33 -6.86 -26.21
N CYS A 7 -10.38 -6.39 -24.96
CA CYS A 7 -9.33 -6.78 -24.01
C CYS A 7 -9.52 -8.26 -23.66
N GLY A 8 -8.67 -9.14 -24.21
CA GLY A 8 -8.65 -10.57 -23.91
C GLY A 8 -8.38 -10.94 -22.45
N ASN A 9 -8.20 -9.94 -21.57
CA ASN A 9 -8.16 -10.10 -20.11
C ASN A 9 -8.74 -8.83 -19.46
N ALA A 10 -10.07 -8.78 -19.30
CA ALA A 10 -10.71 -7.78 -18.45
C ALA A 10 -10.22 -7.95 -17.00
N TYR A 11 -9.57 -6.92 -16.46
CA TYR A 11 -9.08 -6.94 -15.09
C TYR A 11 -10.21 -6.52 -14.15
N ASP A 12 -10.86 -7.49 -13.49
CA ASP A 12 -11.84 -7.21 -12.44
C ASP A 12 -11.13 -6.65 -11.21
N VAL A 13 -11.16 -5.31 -11.10
CA VAL A 13 -10.75 -4.56 -9.92
C VAL A 13 -11.99 -3.98 -9.23
N GLY A 14 -13.04 -4.80 -9.06
CA GLY A 14 -14.05 -4.59 -8.02
C GLY A 14 -15.15 -3.54 -8.28
N LYS A 15 -15.22 -2.98 -9.48
CA LYS A 15 -16.41 -2.43 -10.17
C LYS A 15 -15.89 -1.67 -11.39
N VAL A 16 -16.35 -2.11 -12.57
CA VAL A 16 -16.27 -1.50 -13.91
C VAL A 16 -14.92 -0.93 -14.31
N LEU A 17 -14.22 -1.63 -15.20
CA LEU A 17 -13.00 -1.12 -15.80
C LEU A 17 -13.02 -1.34 -17.30
N ALA A 18 -13.23 -0.27 -18.07
CA ALA A 18 -12.89 -0.32 -19.48
C ALA A 18 -11.37 -0.36 -19.61
N CYS A 19 -10.90 -1.34 -20.37
CA CYS A 19 -9.53 -1.45 -20.84
C CYS A 19 -9.58 -1.08 -22.32
N VAL A 20 -8.88 -0.02 -22.73
CA VAL A 20 -8.66 0.25 -24.14
C VAL A 20 -7.20 -0.10 -24.43
N SER A 21 -7.00 -1.06 -25.32
CA SER A 21 -5.68 -1.47 -25.77
C SER A 21 -5.42 -0.85 -27.14
N TYR A 22 -4.42 0.02 -27.23
CA TYR A 22 -4.03 0.62 -28.50
C TYR A 22 -2.78 -0.03 -29.07
N ASP A 23 -2.90 -0.55 -30.28
CA ASP A 23 -1.75 -1.01 -31.05
C ASP A 23 -0.94 0.19 -31.58
N THR A 24 0.33 0.27 -31.18
CA THR A 24 1.24 1.36 -31.48
C THR A 24 2.23 1.05 -32.60
N SER A 25 1.88 0.16 -33.54
CA SER A 25 2.74 -0.27 -34.65
C SER A 25 3.47 0.84 -35.43
N ASP A 26 2.94 2.07 -35.42
CA ASP A 26 3.53 3.23 -36.11
C ASP A 26 4.38 4.14 -35.21
N ALA A 27 4.37 3.93 -33.88
CA ALA A 27 5.05 4.79 -32.91
C ALA A 27 5.92 3.93 -31.99
N ASP A 28 7.24 4.09 -32.10
CA ASP A 28 8.19 3.47 -31.19
C ASP A 28 7.91 3.99 -29.76
N LEU A 29 7.21 3.20 -28.94
CA LEU A 29 6.77 3.58 -27.60
C LEU A 29 7.95 3.96 -26.68
N GLN A 30 9.17 3.52 -27.04
CA GLN A 30 10.40 3.94 -26.38
C GLN A 30 10.73 5.42 -26.62
N GLU A 31 10.23 6.02 -27.70
CA GLU A 31 10.42 7.42 -28.07
C GLU A 31 9.25 8.32 -27.65
N MET A 32 8.21 7.76 -27.02
CA MET A 32 7.05 8.48 -26.53
C MET A 32 7.07 8.58 -25.00
N GLU A 33 6.55 9.70 -24.48
CA GLU A 33 6.16 9.88 -23.08
C GLU A 33 4.63 9.90 -23.01
N ILE A 34 4.07 9.02 -22.19
CA ILE A 34 2.63 8.89 -22.00
C ILE A 34 2.33 9.25 -20.55
N VAL A 35 1.51 10.27 -20.34
CA VAL A 35 1.20 10.80 -19.02
C VAL A 35 -0.29 11.06 -18.89
N SER A 36 -0.81 10.91 -17.67
CA SER A 36 -2.14 11.38 -17.33
C SER A 36 -2.02 12.30 -16.12
N LYS A 37 -2.74 13.42 -16.16
CA LYS A 37 -2.89 14.34 -15.02
C LYS A 37 -4.10 13.95 -14.16
N ASP A 38 -4.93 13.04 -14.66
CA ASP A 38 -6.17 12.63 -14.02
C ASP A 38 -5.88 11.57 -12.94
N SER A 39 -6.31 11.88 -11.72
CA SER A 39 -5.95 11.09 -10.53
C SER A 39 -6.59 9.69 -10.45
N ASN A 40 -7.62 9.46 -11.25
CA ASN A 40 -8.34 8.21 -11.45
C ASN A 40 -7.70 7.33 -12.54
N VAL A 41 -6.70 7.81 -13.28
CA VAL A 41 -6.11 7.10 -14.41
C VAL A 41 -4.82 6.38 -14.00
N VAL A 42 -4.78 5.07 -14.26
CA VAL A 42 -3.57 4.24 -14.15
C VAL A 42 -3.15 3.83 -15.55
N LEU A 43 -1.92 4.18 -15.93
CA LEU A 43 -1.34 3.81 -17.23
C LEU A 43 -0.51 2.53 -17.08
N ILE A 44 -0.68 1.59 -18.01
CA ILE A 44 0.06 0.34 -18.09
C ILE A 44 0.53 0.19 -19.54
N ILE A 45 1.84 0.04 -19.75
CA ILE A 45 2.40 -0.23 -21.09
C ILE A 45 2.81 -1.70 -21.13
N GLU A 46 2.29 -2.46 -22.09
CA GLU A 46 2.64 -3.86 -22.33
C GLU A 46 2.96 -4.08 -23.82
N ASN A 47 4.23 -4.40 -24.13
CA ASN A 47 4.71 -4.57 -25.50
C ASN A 47 4.40 -3.34 -26.37
N ARG A 48 3.61 -3.52 -27.43
CA ARG A 48 3.10 -2.48 -28.35
C ARG A 48 1.75 -1.91 -27.93
N TYR A 49 1.27 -2.24 -26.74
CA TYR A 49 -0.05 -1.84 -26.25
C TYR A 49 0.05 -0.88 -25.07
N LEU A 50 -0.66 0.25 -25.17
CA LEU A 50 -0.99 1.08 -24.02
C LEU A 50 -2.34 0.63 -23.49
N HIS A 51 -2.39 0.28 -22.21
CA HIS A 51 -3.61 0.11 -21.44
C HIS A 51 -3.75 1.25 -20.45
N PHE A 52 -4.98 1.65 -20.18
CA PHE A 52 -5.28 2.51 -19.04
C PHE A 52 -6.47 1.96 -18.27
N ILE A 53 -6.49 2.25 -16.98
CA ILE A 53 -7.55 1.90 -16.04
C ILE A 53 -8.07 3.21 -15.49
N ALA A 54 -9.35 3.48 -15.64
CA ALA A 54 -9.99 4.68 -15.12
C ALA A 54 -11.43 4.41 -14.69
N ASP A 55 -11.96 5.27 -13.84
CA ASP A 55 -13.36 5.31 -13.40
C ASP A 55 -13.90 6.69 -13.78
N GLY A 56 -14.86 6.77 -14.72
CA GLY A 56 -15.29 8.01 -15.34
C GLY A 56 -14.37 8.45 -16.50
N VAL A 57 -13.90 9.69 -16.49
CA VAL A 57 -13.12 10.25 -17.61
C VAL A 57 -11.62 10.05 -17.42
N ALA A 58 -10.93 9.60 -18.46
CA ALA A 58 -9.47 9.47 -18.52
C ALA A 58 -8.88 10.36 -19.61
N ARG A 59 -8.07 11.34 -19.23
CA ARG A 59 -7.27 12.13 -20.18
C ARG A 59 -5.83 11.64 -20.16
N VAL A 60 -5.37 11.17 -21.32
CA VAL A 60 -4.01 10.66 -21.51
C VAL A 60 -3.32 11.52 -22.57
N GLU A 61 -2.24 12.17 -22.19
CA GLU A 61 -1.37 12.92 -23.08
C GLU A 61 -0.25 12.00 -23.57
N VAL A 62 -0.12 11.88 -24.90
CA VAL A 62 0.96 11.15 -25.57
C VAL A 62 1.82 12.18 -26.27
N ARG A 63 3.10 12.26 -25.91
CA ARG A 63 4.04 13.23 -26.48
C ARG A 63 5.36 12.57 -26.88
N PRO A 64 5.94 12.90 -28.04
CA PRO A 64 7.28 12.43 -28.37
C PRO A 64 8.33 12.98 -27.41
N LYS A 65 9.28 12.16 -26.99
CA LYS A 65 10.39 12.56 -26.10
C LYS A 65 11.28 13.62 -26.73
N TYR A 66 11.51 13.52 -28.04
CA TYR A 66 12.34 14.46 -28.80
C TYR A 66 11.68 15.84 -29.00
N ASN A 67 10.34 15.90 -28.96
CA ASN A 67 9.60 17.16 -29.04
C ASN A 67 8.27 17.06 -28.27
N PRO A 68 8.28 17.37 -26.96
CA PRO A 68 7.09 17.28 -26.14
C PRO A 68 5.95 18.24 -26.56
N ALA A 69 6.26 19.31 -27.31
CA ALA A 69 5.30 20.34 -27.68
C ALA A 69 4.27 19.87 -28.74
N ILE A 70 4.59 18.82 -29.48
CA ILE A 70 3.66 18.22 -30.47
C ILE A 70 2.81 17.09 -29.89
N GLY A 71 2.78 16.95 -28.56
CA GLY A 71 1.96 15.98 -27.87
C GLY A 71 0.46 16.17 -28.14
N ARG A 72 -0.29 15.08 -28.07
CA ARG A 72 -1.75 15.08 -28.20
C ARG A 72 -2.39 14.48 -26.96
N THR A 73 -3.48 15.09 -26.54
CA THR A 73 -4.32 14.56 -25.45
C THR A 73 -5.46 13.75 -26.04
N PHE A 74 -5.63 12.54 -25.51
CA PHE A 74 -6.74 11.67 -25.80
C PHE A 74 -7.64 11.61 -24.56
N THR A 75 -8.93 11.84 -24.75
CA THR A 75 -9.93 11.74 -23.68
C THR A 75 -10.75 10.48 -23.91
N PHE A 76 -10.87 9.66 -22.87
CA PHE A 76 -11.64 8.43 -22.88
C PHE A 76 -12.70 8.49 -21.78
N TYR A 77 -13.92 8.05 -22.08
CA TYR A 77 -15.02 7.99 -21.11
C TYR A 77 -15.22 6.52 -20.73
N VAL A 78 -15.14 6.21 -19.44
CA VAL A 78 -15.18 4.86 -18.86
C VAL A 78 -16.32 4.80 -17.85
N GLY A 79 -17.40 4.11 -18.22
CA GLY A 79 -18.59 3.96 -17.39
C GLY A 79 -19.32 2.65 -17.69
N ASN A 80 -20.16 2.21 -16.75
CA ASN A 80 -21.21 1.23 -17.02
C ASN A 80 -22.29 1.97 -17.79
N ASP A 81 -22.39 1.71 -19.09
CA ASP A 81 -23.64 1.52 -19.83
C ASP A 81 -23.19 0.96 -21.18
N ALA A 82 -23.21 -0.37 -21.26
CA ALA A 82 -23.11 -1.10 -22.52
C ALA A 82 -24.51 -1.45 -23.05
N ASP A 83 -25.54 -0.80 -22.50
CA ASP A 83 -26.89 -0.77 -23.03
C ASP A 83 -27.18 0.73 -23.25
N ASP A 84 -27.54 1.10 -24.48
CA ASP A 84 -27.74 2.46 -25.00
C ASP A 84 -26.56 2.99 -25.86
N GLU A 85 -26.42 2.39 -27.05
CA GLU A 85 -26.17 3.21 -28.24
C GLU A 85 -27.28 4.27 -28.31
N ASP A 86 -26.90 5.52 -28.60
CA ASP A 86 -27.74 6.71 -28.69
C ASP A 86 -27.85 7.57 -27.41
N ASP A 87 -26.79 8.34 -27.10
CA ASP A 87 -26.93 9.80 -26.88
C ASP A 87 -25.57 10.44 -26.56
N ILE A 88 -25.07 11.28 -27.49
CA ILE A 88 -24.05 12.28 -27.20
C ILE A 88 -24.76 13.64 -27.15
N PRO A 89 -25.00 14.25 -25.97
CA PRO A 89 -25.41 15.65 -25.91
C PRO A 89 -24.18 16.56 -25.82
N GLY A 90 -24.15 17.54 -26.72
CA GLY A 90 -23.09 18.52 -26.86
C GLY A 90 -23.00 19.56 -25.75
N ASN A 91 -21.92 20.34 -25.87
CA ASN A 91 -21.69 21.71 -25.39
C ASN A 91 -22.84 22.39 -24.60
N GLY A 92 -22.60 22.74 -23.34
CA GLY A 92 -23.48 23.61 -22.56
C GLY A 92 -22.87 24.03 -21.22
N ASP A 93 -23.15 25.27 -20.82
CA ASP A 93 -22.44 26.11 -19.85
C ASP A 93 -22.53 25.76 -18.36
N GLN A 94 -21.73 26.52 -17.59
CA GLN A 94 -21.53 26.59 -16.15
C GLN A 94 -22.78 26.44 -15.28
N GLU A 95 -22.62 25.87 -14.08
CA GLU A 95 -23.12 26.52 -12.87
C GLU A 95 -22.37 26.09 -11.59
N ASN A 96 -21.99 27.10 -10.81
CA ASN A 96 -21.44 27.01 -9.47
C ASN A 96 -22.45 26.41 -8.50
N ASN A 97 -21.98 25.64 -7.52
CA ASN A 97 -22.33 25.95 -6.13
C ASN A 97 -21.28 25.44 -5.14
N ASN A 98 -20.82 26.38 -4.35
CA ASN A 98 -19.75 26.31 -3.38
C ASN A 98 -20.37 26.07 -2.00
N GLN A 99 -19.90 25.09 -1.23
CA GLN A 99 -20.00 25.14 0.23
C GLN A 99 -18.96 24.23 0.91
N GLY A 100 -17.89 24.87 1.39
CA GLY A 100 -17.59 24.80 2.82
C GLY A 100 -16.58 23.77 3.34
N ASN A 101 -15.31 24.13 3.21
CA ASN A 101 -14.35 24.26 4.33
C ASN A 101 -13.50 23.05 4.76
N GLY A 102 -12.18 23.19 4.63
CA GLY A 102 -11.19 22.30 5.25
C GLY A 102 -9.85 22.20 4.52
N ASN A 103 -9.19 23.33 4.24
CA ASN A 103 -7.88 23.41 3.60
C ASN A 103 -6.80 22.60 4.36
N GLN A 104 -6.36 21.48 3.79
CA GLN A 104 -4.99 21.00 3.93
C GLN A 104 -4.42 20.78 2.52
N THR A 105 -3.37 21.52 2.21
CA THR A 105 -2.62 21.47 0.96
C THR A 105 -2.08 20.06 0.70
N ASN A 106 -2.86 19.24 0.01
CA ASN A 106 -2.45 17.91 -0.45
C ASN A 106 -1.50 18.06 -1.63
N ALA A 107 -0.20 18.21 -1.38
CA ALA A 107 0.80 17.88 -2.37
C ALA A 107 0.64 16.39 -2.76
N GLN A 108 -0.08 16.13 -3.85
CA GLN A 108 -0.48 14.79 -4.29
C GLN A 108 0.78 13.95 -4.62
N LYS A 109 0.80 12.70 -4.13
CA LYS A 109 1.95 11.79 -4.22
C LYS A 109 1.76 10.78 -5.35
N ALA A 110 2.70 10.70 -6.30
CA ALA A 110 2.68 9.69 -7.37
C ALA A 110 2.72 8.26 -6.81
N LYS A 111 1.97 7.32 -7.41
CA LYS A 111 1.87 5.90 -7.02
C LYS A 111 2.42 4.98 -8.13
N TYR A 112 3.09 3.90 -7.75
CA TYR A 112 3.78 2.95 -8.63
C TYR A 112 3.45 1.51 -8.23
N TYR A 113 3.03 0.66 -9.16
CA TYR A 113 2.69 -0.74 -8.90
C TYR A 113 3.84 -1.68 -9.30
N ASP A 114 4.29 -2.52 -8.37
CA ASP A 114 5.26 -3.59 -8.65
C ASP A 114 4.53 -4.91 -8.91
N LYS A 115 4.40 -5.30 -10.19
CA LYS A 115 3.74 -6.55 -10.62
C LYS A 115 4.35 -7.81 -9.99
N ARG A 116 5.65 -7.82 -9.69
CA ARG A 116 6.35 -8.99 -9.13
C ARG A 116 5.95 -9.25 -7.67
N THR A 117 5.70 -8.20 -6.91
CA THR A 117 5.37 -8.30 -5.48
C THR A 117 3.91 -7.99 -5.18
N GLY A 118 3.16 -7.44 -6.14
CA GLY A 118 1.76 -7.08 -6.00
C GLY A 118 1.54 -5.85 -5.13
N VAL A 119 2.53 -4.97 -4.97
CA VAL A 119 2.46 -3.83 -4.03
C VAL A 119 2.46 -2.49 -4.77
N THR A 120 1.71 -1.53 -4.23
CA THR A 120 1.70 -0.15 -4.69
C THR A 120 2.52 0.72 -3.75
N ILE A 121 3.42 1.51 -4.32
CA ILE A 121 4.37 2.36 -3.62
C ILE A 121 4.11 3.80 -4.02
N SER A 122 3.95 4.68 -3.03
CA SER A 122 3.75 6.11 -3.22
C SER A 122 5.03 6.88 -2.90
N ILE A 123 5.48 7.74 -3.81
CA ILE A 123 6.64 8.61 -3.60
C ILE A 123 6.22 9.81 -2.76
N ASN A 124 6.95 10.09 -1.69
CA ASN A 124 6.74 11.30 -0.90
C ASN A 124 7.33 12.49 -1.67
N SER A 125 6.53 13.50 -2.02
CA SER A 125 6.91 14.67 -2.83
C SER A 125 7.95 15.62 -2.20
N SER A 126 8.65 15.19 -1.16
CA SER A 126 9.76 15.93 -0.54
C SER A 126 11.09 15.41 -1.07
N GLY A 127 12.08 16.27 -1.29
CA GLY A 127 13.44 15.94 -1.77
C GLY A 127 14.24 14.87 -0.97
N LYS A 128 13.61 14.19 0.00
CA LYS A 128 14.14 13.12 0.85
C LYS A 128 14.26 11.75 0.15
N LYS A 129 13.88 11.61 -1.12
CA LYS A 129 13.92 10.32 -1.87
C LYS A 129 13.32 9.17 -1.06
N GLU A 130 12.13 9.38 -0.46
CA GLU A 130 11.43 8.37 0.33
C GLU A 130 10.11 7.93 -0.32
N ALA A 131 9.70 6.70 -0.04
CA ALA A 131 8.47 6.12 -0.53
C ALA A 131 7.75 5.30 0.55
N THR A 132 6.43 5.21 0.41
CA THR A 132 5.52 4.49 1.31
C THR A 132 4.84 3.38 0.53
N LEU A 133 4.83 2.15 1.05
CA LEU A 133 4.02 1.08 0.49
C LEU A 133 2.57 1.29 0.94
N VAL A 134 1.66 1.62 0.02
CA VAL A 134 0.30 2.09 0.35
C VAL A 134 -0.77 1.02 0.25
N THR A 135 -0.65 0.08 -0.70
CA THR A 135 -1.60 -1.03 -0.86
C THR A 135 -0.89 -2.26 -1.39
N ALA A 136 -1.54 -3.40 -1.25
CA ALA A 136 -1.12 -4.67 -1.81
C ALA A 136 -2.34 -5.37 -2.41
N ASP A 137 -2.18 -5.85 -3.63
CA ASP A 137 -3.21 -6.54 -4.38
C ASP A 137 -3.44 -7.96 -3.82
N LYS A 138 -4.70 -8.38 -3.72
CA LYS A 138 -5.09 -9.68 -3.15
C LYS A 138 -4.72 -10.87 -4.04
N LYS A 139 -4.59 -10.67 -5.36
CA LYS A 139 -4.25 -11.73 -6.32
C LYS A 139 -2.75 -12.06 -6.29
N HIS A 140 -1.91 -11.06 -6.04
CA HIS A 140 -0.43 -11.17 -6.11
C HIS A 140 0.27 -11.13 -4.74
N ALA A 141 -0.21 -10.36 -3.76
CA ALA A 141 0.40 -10.29 -2.42
C ALA A 141 -0.03 -11.46 -1.50
N LYS A 142 0.23 -12.68 -1.97
CA LYS A 142 -0.13 -13.95 -1.32
C LYS A 142 1.11 -14.78 -0.97
N GLY A 143 0.96 -15.75 -0.07
CA GLY A 143 2.04 -16.65 0.30
C GLY A 143 3.18 -15.92 1.01
N ASN A 144 4.38 -15.95 0.43
CA ASN A 144 5.57 -15.36 1.03
C ASN A 144 5.95 -14.06 0.30
N LEU A 145 5.84 -12.94 0.99
CA LEU A 145 6.16 -11.62 0.45
C LEU A 145 7.46 -11.07 1.03
N THR A 146 8.31 -10.53 0.16
CA THR A 146 9.45 -9.71 0.55
C THR A 146 9.22 -8.28 0.06
N VAL A 147 9.12 -7.34 1.00
CA VAL A 147 8.95 -5.92 0.67
C VAL A 147 10.28 -5.38 0.15
N PRO A 148 10.32 -4.75 -1.04
CA PRO A 148 11.56 -4.19 -1.57
C PRO A 148 12.11 -3.07 -0.67
N ASN A 149 13.44 -2.88 -0.71
CA ASN A 149 14.11 -1.83 0.06
C ASN A 149 14.02 -0.46 -0.61
N THR A 150 13.94 -0.46 -1.93
CA THR A 150 13.97 0.72 -2.79
C THR A 150 13.06 0.53 -3.99
N LEU A 151 12.59 1.64 -4.54
CA LEU A 151 11.90 1.75 -5.81
C LEU A 151 12.75 2.64 -6.73
N LYS A 152 13.04 2.21 -7.97
CA LYS A 152 13.71 3.05 -8.96
C LYS A 152 12.68 3.65 -9.91
N VAL A 153 12.69 4.98 -10.07
CA VAL A 153 11.84 5.71 -11.01
C VAL A 153 12.69 6.71 -11.77
N LYS A 154 12.70 6.64 -13.11
CA LYS A 154 13.47 7.53 -13.99
C LYS A 154 14.93 7.72 -13.51
N GLY A 155 15.62 6.60 -13.23
CA GLY A 155 17.01 6.59 -12.72
C GLY A 155 17.18 6.96 -11.24
N THR A 156 16.17 7.54 -10.59
CA THR A 156 16.22 7.94 -9.18
C THR A 156 15.77 6.80 -8.26
N SER A 157 16.57 6.48 -7.24
CA SER A 157 16.24 5.48 -6.23
C SER A 157 15.56 6.10 -5.02
N TYR A 158 14.36 5.64 -4.70
CA TYR A 158 13.55 6.02 -3.54
C TYR A 158 13.60 4.93 -2.48
N LYS A 159 13.88 5.32 -1.24
CA LYS A 159 13.91 4.44 -0.08
C LYS A 159 12.49 4.13 0.39
N ILE A 160 12.10 2.86 0.38
CA ILE A 160 10.81 2.46 0.95
C ILE A 160 10.97 2.40 2.48
N SER A 161 10.37 3.36 3.18
CA SER A 161 10.57 3.59 4.61
C SER A 161 9.33 3.30 5.45
N VAL A 162 8.14 3.23 4.84
CA VAL A 162 6.88 3.08 5.56
C VAL A 162 6.03 1.98 4.94
N ILE A 163 5.48 1.11 5.78
CA ILE A 163 4.30 0.31 5.42
C ILE A 163 3.08 1.12 5.82
N GLY A 164 2.37 1.62 4.82
CA GLY A 164 1.29 2.57 4.94
C GLY A 164 0.04 1.99 5.61
N LYS A 165 -0.86 2.90 5.99
CA LYS A 165 -2.14 2.56 6.60
C LYS A 165 -2.89 1.53 5.77
N ASN A 166 -3.33 0.45 6.42
CA ASN A 166 -4.11 -0.64 5.82
C ASN A 166 -3.45 -1.33 4.59
N ALA A 167 -2.14 -1.17 4.36
CA ALA A 167 -1.51 -1.59 3.12
C ALA A 167 -1.71 -3.08 2.75
N PHE A 168 -1.77 -3.96 3.74
CA PHE A 168 -2.04 -5.40 3.60
C PHE A 168 -3.31 -5.82 4.35
N GLN A 169 -4.25 -4.91 4.61
CA GLN A 169 -5.45 -5.25 5.36
C GLN A 169 -6.23 -6.39 4.68
N ASN A 170 -6.67 -7.37 5.45
CA ASN A 170 -7.45 -8.54 5.02
C ASN A 170 -6.77 -9.35 3.91
N GLN A 171 -5.43 -9.36 3.85
CA GLN A 171 -4.67 -10.25 2.95
C GLN A 171 -4.72 -11.70 3.46
N LYS A 172 -5.85 -12.37 3.21
CA LYS A 172 -6.18 -13.71 3.75
C LYS A 172 -5.28 -14.83 3.24
N GLN A 173 -4.50 -14.61 2.19
CA GLN A 173 -3.58 -15.62 1.62
C GLN A 173 -2.11 -15.36 1.98
N LEU A 174 -1.80 -14.24 2.63
CA LEU A 174 -0.44 -13.90 3.04
C LEU A 174 -0.02 -14.77 4.23
N LYS A 175 1.11 -15.49 4.08
CA LYS A 175 1.66 -16.45 5.07
C LYS A 175 2.93 -15.93 5.74
N LYS A 176 3.81 -15.26 4.99
CA LYS A 176 5.07 -14.71 5.52
C LYS A 176 5.33 -13.34 4.92
N VAL A 177 5.82 -12.42 5.75
CA VAL A 177 6.28 -11.11 5.30
C VAL A 177 7.72 -10.89 5.77
N VAL A 178 8.57 -10.47 4.86
CA VAL A 178 9.92 -9.98 5.15
C VAL A 178 9.95 -8.48 4.85
N LEU A 179 10.07 -7.66 5.89
CA LEU A 179 10.14 -6.20 5.71
C LEU A 179 11.54 -5.80 5.26
N GLY A 180 11.61 -4.84 4.35
CA GLY A 180 12.88 -4.25 3.91
C GLY A 180 13.66 -3.63 5.08
N LYS A 181 14.99 -3.62 4.98
CA LYS A 181 15.92 -3.02 5.96
C LYS A 181 15.69 -1.53 6.18
N ASN A 182 15.03 -0.87 5.22
CA ASN A 182 14.77 0.56 5.20
C ASN A 182 13.48 0.96 5.91
N ILE A 183 12.59 0.01 6.22
CA ILE A 183 11.32 0.27 6.89
C ILE A 183 11.58 0.80 8.31
N SER A 184 11.12 2.02 8.57
CA SER A 184 11.15 2.70 9.86
C SER A 184 9.79 2.68 10.56
N LYS A 185 8.68 2.55 9.82
CA LYS A 185 7.33 2.60 10.40
C LYS A 185 6.39 1.57 9.78
N ILE A 186 5.60 0.92 10.63
CA ILE A 186 4.43 0.13 10.25
C ILE A 186 3.21 0.91 10.73
N GLU A 187 2.35 1.36 9.83
CA GLU A 187 1.25 2.26 10.17
C GLU A 187 -0.02 1.52 10.64
N GLU A 188 -1.05 2.31 10.92
CA GLU A 188 -2.33 1.81 11.41
C GLU A 188 -2.90 0.73 10.49
N GLY A 189 -3.30 -0.39 11.07
CA GLY A 189 -3.99 -1.46 10.36
C GLY A 189 -3.20 -2.14 9.24
N ALA A 190 -1.90 -1.86 9.10
CA ALA A 190 -1.06 -2.27 7.97
C ALA A 190 -1.20 -3.76 7.59
N PHE A 191 -1.34 -4.67 8.56
CA PHE A 191 -1.56 -6.10 8.36
C PHE A 191 -2.84 -6.61 9.06
N SER A 192 -3.77 -5.72 9.42
CA SER A 192 -5.01 -6.09 10.12
C SER A 192 -5.79 -7.14 9.34
N GLY A 193 -6.20 -8.23 9.99
CA GLY A 193 -6.99 -9.30 9.36
C GLY A 193 -6.22 -10.20 8.40
N CYS A 194 -4.88 -10.19 8.41
CA CYS A 194 -4.08 -11.19 7.69
C CYS A 194 -4.14 -12.54 8.41
N GLU A 195 -5.27 -13.25 8.29
CA GLU A 195 -5.56 -14.39 9.15
C GLU A 195 -4.60 -15.57 8.96
N LYS A 196 -4.05 -15.77 7.75
CA LYS A 196 -3.06 -16.83 7.45
C LYS A 196 -1.60 -16.40 7.70
N LEU A 197 -1.34 -15.15 8.11
CA LEU A 197 0.02 -14.65 8.31
C LEU A 197 0.64 -15.33 9.53
N GLN A 198 1.69 -16.12 9.31
CA GLN A 198 2.35 -16.94 10.33
C GLN A 198 3.63 -16.30 10.86
N THR A 199 4.36 -15.59 10.00
CA THR A 199 5.68 -15.01 10.32
C THR A 199 5.83 -13.62 9.72
N VAL A 200 6.28 -12.66 10.53
CA VAL A 200 6.71 -11.33 10.08
C VAL A 200 8.14 -11.10 10.54
N ILE A 201 9.05 -10.89 9.60
CA ILE A 201 10.43 -10.49 9.88
C ILE A 201 10.47 -8.97 9.89
N VAL A 202 10.40 -8.39 11.09
CA VAL A 202 10.45 -6.94 11.29
C VAL A 202 11.89 -6.45 11.13
N GLY A 203 12.10 -5.43 10.29
CA GLY A 203 13.43 -4.86 10.06
C GLY A 203 13.99 -4.14 11.30
N LYS A 204 15.31 -4.20 11.51
CA LYS A 204 16.00 -3.61 12.67
C LYS A 204 15.81 -2.09 12.85
N ASN A 205 15.37 -1.41 11.79
CA ASN A 205 15.19 0.04 11.76
C ASN A 205 13.78 0.51 12.11
N VAL A 206 12.83 -0.40 12.35
CA VAL A 206 11.48 -0.04 12.75
C VAL A 206 11.49 0.66 14.10
N THR A 207 10.92 1.86 14.15
CA THR A 207 10.78 2.69 15.35
C THR A 207 9.34 2.67 15.88
N ALA A 208 8.34 2.45 15.03
CA ALA A 208 6.94 2.47 15.43
C ALA A 208 6.10 1.38 14.76
N ILE A 209 5.22 0.77 15.56
CA ILE A 209 4.17 -0.16 15.14
C ILE A 209 2.82 0.49 15.44
N GLY A 210 1.99 0.68 14.42
CA GLY A 210 0.75 1.44 14.49
C GLY A 210 -0.39 0.76 15.25
N LYS A 211 -1.46 1.54 15.48
CA LYS A 211 -2.73 1.04 16.02
C LYS A 211 -3.25 -0.09 15.14
N LYS A 212 -3.71 -1.19 15.74
CA LYS A 212 -4.24 -2.36 15.01
C LYS A 212 -3.32 -2.95 13.93
N ALA A 213 -2.00 -2.67 13.94
CA ALA A 213 -1.09 -3.03 12.84
C ALA A 213 -1.12 -4.53 12.48
N PHE A 214 -1.29 -5.42 13.46
CA PHE A 214 -1.46 -6.87 13.29
C PHE A 214 -2.76 -7.37 13.94
N TYR A 215 -3.79 -6.53 14.01
CA TYR A 215 -5.06 -6.87 14.62
C TYR A 215 -5.67 -8.12 13.97
N LYS A 216 -6.07 -9.12 14.76
CA LYS A 216 -6.65 -10.38 14.28
C LYS A 216 -5.79 -11.14 13.26
N CYS A 217 -4.46 -11.03 13.30
CA CYS A 217 -3.55 -11.96 12.61
C CYS A 217 -3.54 -13.32 13.33
N LYS A 218 -4.64 -14.08 13.22
CA LYS A 218 -4.94 -15.26 14.03
C LYS A 218 -3.85 -16.33 14.00
N ASN A 219 -3.15 -16.51 12.87
CA ASN A 219 -2.08 -17.49 12.72
C ASN A 219 -0.66 -16.98 13.01
N LEU A 220 -0.48 -15.71 13.37
CA LEU A 220 0.84 -15.16 13.65
C LEU A 220 1.42 -15.88 14.87
N SER A 221 2.52 -16.60 14.68
CA SER A 221 3.05 -17.52 15.70
C SER A 221 4.22 -16.96 16.49
N LYS A 222 4.99 -16.07 15.86
CA LYS A 222 6.16 -15.43 16.43
C LYS A 222 6.31 -14.00 15.94
N ILE A 223 6.84 -13.14 16.81
CA ILE A 223 7.23 -11.78 16.46
C ILE A 223 8.48 -11.37 17.22
N THR A 224 9.37 -10.65 16.54
CA THR A 224 10.47 -9.93 17.19
C THR A 224 10.20 -8.43 17.09
N ILE A 225 10.20 -7.74 18.22
CA ILE A 225 10.08 -6.28 18.34
C ILE A 225 11.51 -5.72 18.46
N PRO A 226 12.05 -5.07 17.42
CA PRO A 226 13.45 -4.62 17.39
C PRO A 226 13.82 -3.58 18.46
N SER A 227 15.12 -3.42 18.70
CA SER A 227 15.66 -2.54 19.73
C SER A 227 15.29 -1.05 19.56
N LYS A 228 15.04 -0.61 18.32
CA LYS A 228 14.69 0.78 18.00
C LYS A 228 13.22 1.12 18.20
N VAL A 229 12.33 0.12 18.38
CA VAL A 229 10.90 0.37 18.54
C VAL A 229 10.65 1.16 19.82
N ASN A 230 10.08 2.36 19.69
CA ASN A 230 9.74 3.25 20.80
C ASN A 230 8.23 3.49 20.94
N LYS A 231 7.41 2.94 20.03
CA LYS A 231 5.95 3.05 20.06
C LYS A 231 5.26 1.79 19.51
N ILE A 232 4.25 1.31 20.24
CA ILE A 232 3.31 0.26 19.81
C ILE A 232 1.90 0.82 20.00
N GLY A 233 1.09 0.86 18.95
CA GLY A 233 -0.25 1.44 19.01
C GLY A 233 -1.29 0.55 19.71
N ASP A 234 -2.48 1.11 19.92
CA ASP A 234 -3.59 0.40 20.55
C ASP A 234 -3.95 -0.86 19.77
N SER A 235 -4.19 -1.96 20.49
CA SER A 235 -4.61 -3.24 19.91
C SER A 235 -3.69 -3.76 18.79
N ALA A 236 -2.41 -3.36 18.75
CA ALA A 236 -1.48 -3.68 17.67
C ALA A 236 -1.40 -5.20 17.38
N PHE A 237 -1.42 -6.04 18.40
CA PHE A 237 -1.41 -7.51 18.30
C PHE A 237 -2.68 -8.15 18.90
N TYR A 238 -3.76 -7.37 19.02
CA TYR A 238 -4.99 -7.87 19.62
C TYR A 238 -5.54 -9.04 18.81
N GLY A 239 -5.89 -10.13 19.48
CA GLY A 239 -6.50 -11.30 18.84
C GLY A 239 -5.55 -12.12 17.96
N CYS A 240 -4.23 -11.94 18.09
CA CYS A 240 -3.22 -12.84 17.51
C CYS A 240 -3.16 -14.16 18.30
N ARG A 241 -4.24 -14.96 18.23
CA ARG A 241 -4.51 -16.11 19.10
C ARG A 241 -3.40 -17.18 19.12
N ARG A 242 -2.61 -17.30 18.05
CA ARG A 242 -1.49 -18.25 17.96
C ARG A 242 -0.12 -17.66 18.27
N LEU A 243 -0.04 -16.40 18.70
CA LEU A 243 1.23 -15.72 19.00
C LEU A 243 1.85 -16.27 20.28
N LYS A 244 2.67 -17.31 20.12
CA LYS A 244 3.31 -18.06 21.20
C LYS A 244 4.66 -17.49 21.60
N ASN A 245 5.42 -16.95 20.64
CA ASN A 245 6.79 -16.52 20.87
C ASN A 245 6.94 -15.02 20.60
N ILE A 246 7.21 -14.24 21.64
CA ILE A 246 7.42 -12.80 21.52
C ILE A 246 8.82 -12.49 22.03
N THR A 247 9.65 -11.88 21.18
CA THR A 247 10.96 -11.36 21.60
C THR A 247 10.93 -9.84 21.53
N ILE A 248 11.08 -9.16 22.66
CA ILE A 248 11.17 -7.71 22.77
C ILE A 248 12.63 -7.35 23.00
N GLN A 249 13.26 -6.70 22.02
CA GLN A 249 14.63 -6.19 22.15
C GLN A 249 14.66 -4.73 22.57
N SER A 250 13.56 -3.99 22.37
CA SER A 250 13.47 -2.59 22.78
C SER A 250 13.66 -2.43 24.28
N LYS A 251 14.35 -1.37 24.68
CA LYS A 251 14.44 -0.91 26.07
C LYS A 251 13.61 0.38 26.31
N LYS A 252 12.90 0.86 25.29
CA LYS A 252 12.23 2.17 25.25
C LYS A 252 10.73 2.09 25.52
N LEU A 253 10.15 0.90 25.61
CA LEU A 253 8.71 0.73 25.78
C LEU A 253 8.28 0.97 27.24
N THR A 254 7.20 1.72 27.41
CA THR A 254 6.60 2.10 28.69
C THR A 254 5.08 2.14 28.56
N ASN A 255 4.36 2.31 29.67
CA ASN A 255 2.90 2.45 29.63
C ASN A 255 2.42 3.65 28.78
N LYS A 256 3.27 4.68 28.59
CA LYS A 256 2.95 5.90 27.83
C LYS A 256 2.99 5.68 26.31
N ASN A 257 3.79 4.71 25.82
CA ASN A 257 4.02 4.52 24.39
C ASN A 257 3.63 3.13 23.86
N VAL A 258 3.07 2.29 24.73
CA VAL A 258 2.37 1.06 24.34
C VAL A 258 0.88 1.26 24.55
N GLY A 259 0.13 1.17 23.47
CA GLY A 259 -1.30 1.41 23.43
C GLY A 259 -2.13 0.37 24.18
N SER A 260 -3.35 0.74 24.51
CA SER A 260 -4.29 -0.09 25.26
C SER A 260 -4.55 -1.41 24.53
N MET A 261 -4.61 -2.50 25.31
CA MET A 261 -4.88 -3.86 24.83
C MET A 261 -3.91 -4.33 23.71
N ALA A 262 -2.72 -3.74 23.58
CA ALA A 262 -1.77 -4.04 22.50
C ALA A 262 -1.47 -5.53 22.33
N PHE A 263 -1.50 -6.31 23.41
CA PHE A 263 -1.24 -7.75 23.42
C PHE A 263 -2.43 -8.57 23.95
N LYS A 264 -3.63 -8.00 24.05
CA LYS A 264 -4.81 -8.73 24.57
C LYS A 264 -5.28 -9.80 23.57
N GLY A 265 -5.65 -10.96 24.07
CA GLY A 265 -6.17 -12.05 23.23
C GLY A 265 -5.11 -12.69 22.33
N ILE A 266 -3.84 -12.57 22.71
CA ILE A 266 -2.78 -13.44 22.17
C ILE A 266 -2.92 -14.86 22.75
N TYR A 267 -1.96 -15.74 22.45
CA TYR A 267 -1.93 -17.08 23.04
C TYR A 267 -1.98 -17.01 24.57
N ALA A 268 -2.74 -17.91 25.22
CA ALA A 268 -3.02 -17.83 26.66
C ALA A 268 -1.76 -17.85 27.55
N LYS A 269 -0.68 -18.50 27.11
CA LYS A 269 0.59 -18.62 27.84
C LYS A 269 1.79 -18.40 26.90
N PRO A 270 2.05 -17.16 26.45
CA PRO A 270 3.12 -16.89 25.50
C PRO A 270 4.49 -16.96 26.20
N VAL A 271 5.50 -17.43 25.49
CA VAL A 271 6.89 -17.26 25.88
C VAL A 271 7.33 -15.87 25.45
N ILE A 272 7.59 -14.98 26.40
CA ILE A 272 8.01 -13.60 26.15
C ILE A 272 9.45 -13.41 26.63
N LYS A 273 10.35 -13.12 25.70
CA LYS A 273 11.75 -12.75 26.00
C LYS A 273 11.87 -11.23 26.00
N VAL A 274 12.41 -10.65 27.07
CA VAL A 274 12.61 -9.19 27.23
C VAL A 274 14.06 -8.91 27.64
N PRO A 275 14.57 -7.66 27.55
CA PRO A 275 15.91 -7.34 28.04
C PRO A 275 15.99 -7.55 29.55
N LYS A 276 16.99 -8.29 30.03
CA LYS A 276 17.18 -8.64 31.45
C LYS A 276 17.08 -7.40 32.36
N SER A 277 17.74 -6.31 31.96
CA SER A 277 17.75 -5.04 32.72
C SER A 277 16.40 -4.30 32.78
N LYS A 278 15.37 -4.79 32.09
CA LYS A 278 14.02 -4.21 32.08
C LYS A 278 12.94 -5.22 32.48
N PHE A 279 13.30 -6.38 33.03
CA PHE A 279 12.36 -7.47 33.33
C PHE A 279 11.15 -7.00 34.17
N SER A 280 11.38 -6.40 35.34
CA SER A 280 10.29 -5.94 36.23
C SER A 280 9.40 -4.88 35.57
N ALA A 281 9.99 -3.95 34.82
CA ALA A 281 9.26 -2.94 34.08
C ALA A 281 8.37 -3.56 32.98
N TYR A 282 8.91 -4.54 32.23
CA TYR A 282 8.17 -5.25 31.21
C TYR A 282 7.10 -6.17 31.79
N LYS A 283 7.33 -6.79 32.97
CA LYS A 283 6.31 -7.58 33.68
C LYS A 283 5.09 -6.72 34.00
N LYS A 284 5.29 -5.52 34.56
CA LYS A 284 4.20 -4.57 34.84
C LYS A 284 3.53 -4.07 33.56
N LEU A 285 4.33 -3.69 32.56
CA LEU A 285 3.84 -3.20 31.27
C LEU A 285 2.98 -4.26 30.55
N LEU A 286 3.46 -5.48 30.40
CA LEU A 286 2.74 -6.50 29.63
C LEU A 286 1.41 -6.83 30.30
N ARG A 287 1.38 -6.92 31.64
CA ARG A 287 0.17 -7.15 32.42
C ARG A 287 -0.92 -6.12 32.12
N THR A 288 -0.58 -4.83 32.06
CA THR A 288 -1.56 -3.77 31.74
C THR A 288 -1.97 -3.75 30.27
N LYS A 289 -1.17 -4.35 29.38
CA LYS A 289 -1.41 -4.35 27.92
C LYS A 289 -1.99 -5.67 27.40
N GLY A 290 -2.34 -6.60 28.30
CA GLY A 290 -3.11 -7.82 27.99
C GLY A 290 -2.29 -9.09 27.79
N ALA A 291 -1.04 -9.12 28.24
CA ALA A 291 -0.17 -10.29 28.20
C ALA A 291 0.51 -10.54 29.54
N GLU A 292 0.91 -11.77 29.81
CA GLU A 292 1.62 -12.12 31.04
C GLU A 292 3.07 -12.50 30.72
N LEU A 293 4.02 -11.82 31.38
CA LEU A 293 5.43 -12.24 31.39
C LEU A 293 5.62 -13.16 32.58
N ARG A 294 5.91 -14.43 32.30
CA ARG A 294 6.19 -15.46 33.29
C ARG A 294 7.69 -15.61 33.46
#